data_AF-A0A951LUZ5-F1
#
_entry.id   AF-A0A951LUZ5-F1
#
_cell.length_a   1.000
_cell.length_b   1.000
_cell.length_c   1.000
_cell.angle_alpha   90.00
_cell.angle_beta   90.00
_cell.angle_gamma   90.00
#
_symmetry.space_group_name_H-M   'P 1'
#
loop_
_entity.id
_entity.type
_entity.pdbx_description
1 polymer ?
#
loop_
_entity_poly.entity_id
_entity_poly.type
_entity_poly.pdbx_seq_one_letter_code
_entity_poly.pdbx_strand_id
1 'polypeptide(L)'
;MPFRTLSRNRFIVTSLILMLGTLISTAAVVRAQSSLFDAPWRGFDTGNYNSGFAPKSFATGDLDGDGDVDVLVGNTFASFLPAGNGISVLKNQGDKSFAAPVFYVLANAETIGEVGLSDFDADGDLDAIATIRGDYNEMTAIRVWRNNGNGSFADSVAFTTGEGPAELVIADFTGDGKADVVTANYGGQSVSLLKHNGQSGAAAGFLAPQNFTTGRRSERIAAADVNGDGKLDLAVGGWSESTNIWSLSLMLNGGADNFAAPVSYESAPGARQPST
;
A
#
# COMPACT_ATOMS: atom_id res chain seq x y z
N MET A 1 -66.37 13.27 31.62
CA MET A 1 -66.65 14.29 32.68
C MET A 1 -67.49 13.62 33.76
N PRO A 2 -67.40 13.93 35.08
CA PRO A 2 -66.50 14.81 35.86
C PRO A 2 -65.66 14.01 36.91
N PHE A 3 -64.44 14.41 37.32
CA PHE A 3 -63.99 15.38 38.35
C PHE A 3 -64.11 15.00 39.84
N ARG A 4 -62.93 15.04 40.52
CA ARG A 4 -62.59 15.54 41.89
C ARG A 4 -63.09 14.70 43.10
N THR A 5 -62.39 14.55 44.24
CA THR A 5 -61.46 15.45 44.94
C THR A 5 -60.64 14.74 46.05
N LEU A 6 -59.51 15.37 46.39
CA LEU A 6 -58.51 15.16 47.46
C LEU A 6 -58.98 14.87 48.92
N SER A 7 -58.13 14.15 49.68
CA SER A 7 -57.70 14.53 51.06
C SER A 7 -56.44 13.72 51.48
N ARG A 8 -55.25 14.32 51.59
CA ARG A 8 -54.62 15.04 52.72
C ARG A 8 -54.08 14.15 53.86
N ASN A 9 -52.77 14.36 54.16
CA ASN A 9 -52.12 14.36 55.49
C ASN A 9 -51.77 12.99 56.13
N ARG A 10 -50.61 12.70 56.75
CA ARG A 10 -49.47 13.49 57.28
C ARG A 10 -48.30 12.55 57.74
N PHE A 11 -47.04 12.98 57.52
CA PHE A 11 -45.81 12.89 58.38
C PHE A 11 -45.21 11.50 58.71
N ILE A 12 -43.88 11.28 58.85
CA ILE A 12 -42.83 12.05 59.55
C ILE A 12 -41.47 11.93 58.84
N VAL A 13 -40.75 13.05 58.81
CA VAL A 13 -39.33 13.23 58.47
C VAL A 13 -38.48 12.99 59.71
N THR A 14 -37.34 12.31 59.58
CA THR A 14 -36.21 12.54 60.51
C THR A 14 -35.03 13.05 59.70
N SER A 15 -34.69 14.30 59.98
CA SER A 15 -33.62 15.07 59.38
C SER A 15 -32.26 14.63 59.91
N LEU A 16 -31.26 14.56 59.04
CA LEU A 16 -29.89 14.92 59.40
C LEU A 16 -29.36 15.87 58.32
N ILE A 17 -29.19 17.14 58.71
CA ILE A 17 -28.55 18.19 57.92
C ILE A 17 -27.17 18.42 58.54
N LEU A 18 -26.12 18.37 57.72
CA LEU A 18 -25.01 19.30 57.82
C LEU A 18 -24.51 19.67 56.41
N MET A 19 -24.65 20.96 56.09
CA MET A 19 -23.96 21.71 55.01
C MET A 19 -22.42 21.65 55.21
N LEU A 20 -21.50 21.98 54.31
CA LEU A 20 -21.40 22.86 53.13
C LEU A 20 -20.48 22.12 52.12
N GLY A 21 -20.65 22.15 50.80
CA GLY A 21 -20.65 23.33 49.93
C GLY A 21 -19.59 23.12 48.84
N THR A 22 -20.01 22.92 47.60
CA THR A 22 -19.29 23.35 46.39
C THR A 22 -20.25 23.32 45.20
N LEU A 23 -20.08 24.32 44.35
CA LEU A 23 -21.02 24.84 43.38
C LEU A 23 -21.45 23.85 42.29
N ILE A 24 -22.71 24.03 41.86
CA ILE A 24 -23.21 23.65 40.54
C ILE A 24 -22.39 24.36 39.47
N SER A 25 -21.90 23.61 38.48
CA SER A 25 -21.65 24.15 37.14
C SER A 25 -22.32 23.22 36.13
N THR A 26 -23.26 23.83 35.42
CA THR A 26 -24.10 23.32 34.36
C THR A 26 -23.30 22.83 33.16
N ALA A 27 -23.57 21.60 32.71
CA ALA A 27 -23.72 21.25 31.30
C ALA A 27 -24.14 19.77 31.18
N ALA A 28 -25.42 19.53 30.94
CA ALA A 28 -25.83 18.29 30.29
C ALA A 28 -25.24 18.33 28.87
N VAL A 29 -24.03 17.80 28.70
CA VAL A 29 -23.50 17.52 27.38
C VAL A 29 -24.14 16.23 26.93
N VAL A 30 -25.12 16.36 26.02
CA VAL A 30 -25.45 15.30 25.08
C VAL A 30 -24.17 15.00 24.31
N ARG A 31 -23.40 14.00 24.73
CA ARG A 31 -22.37 13.43 23.86
C ARG A 31 -23.08 12.45 22.94
N ALA A 32 -23.16 12.88 21.68
CA ALA A 32 -23.48 12.08 20.53
C ALA A 32 -22.67 10.76 20.55
N GLN A 33 -23.28 9.72 19.98
CA GLN A 33 -22.64 8.43 19.72
C GLN A 33 -21.21 8.60 19.20
N SER A 34 -20.23 8.05 19.91
CA SER A 34 -18.91 7.73 19.36
C SER A 34 -18.61 6.24 19.48
N SER A 35 -19.64 5.39 19.34
CA SER A 35 -19.54 3.93 19.49
C SER A 35 -19.04 3.22 18.22
N LEU A 36 -18.03 3.77 17.53
CA LEU A 36 -17.36 3.06 16.43
C LEU A 36 -15.82 3.08 16.51
N PHE A 37 -15.24 3.64 17.58
CA PHE A 37 -13.78 3.64 17.79
C PHE A 37 -13.35 3.39 19.25
N ASP A 38 -14.19 2.73 20.06
CA ASP A 38 -13.77 2.17 21.35
C ASP A 38 -13.11 0.80 21.15
N ALA A 39 -12.08 0.73 20.31
CA ALA A 39 -11.27 -0.47 20.12
C ALA A 39 -9.94 -0.33 20.88
N PRO A 40 -9.54 -1.30 21.71
CA PRO A 40 -8.26 -1.32 22.42
C PRO A 40 -7.13 -1.68 21.45
N TRP A 41 -7.09 -1.05 20.28
CA TRP A 41 -5.89 -1.04 19.46
C TRP A 41 -4.84 -0.32 20.27
N ARG A 42 -4.02 -1.10 20.97
CA ARG A 42 -2.72 -0.64 21.45
C ARG A 42 -1.92 -0.43 20.17
N GLY A 43 -2.08 0.77 19.61
CA GLY A 43 -1.31 1.22 18.46
C GLY A 43 0.17 0.96 18.71
N PHE A 44 0.95 0.95 17.63
CA PHE A 44 2.38 0.75 17.69
C PHE A 44 3.02 1.51 18.87
N ASP A 45 3.46 0.79 19.90
CA ASP A 45 4.64 1.26 20.60
C ASP A 45 5.77 0.85 19.67
N THR A 46 6.05 1.69 18.67
CA THR A 46 7.23 1.49 17.82
C THR A 46 8.52 1.53 18.65
N GLY A 47 8.45 1.73 19.98
CA GLY A 47 9.48 2.48 20.68
C GLY A 47 9.56 3.87 20.07
N ASN A 48 10.04 4.84 20.84
CA ASN A 48 10.56 6.05 20.21
C ASN A 48 11.82 5.66 19.43
N TYR A 49 11.69 5.21 18.18
CA TYR A 49 12.76 5.33 17.21
C TYR A 49 12.91 6.82 16.93
N ASN A 50 13.61 7.53 17.82
CA ASN A 50 13.98 8.96 17.70
C ASN A 50 14.86 9.26 16.46
N SER A 51 14.90 8.34 15.50
CA SER A 51 15.79 8.26 14.36
C SER A 51 15.03 7.68 13.15
N GLY A 52 14.10 8.46 12.57
CA GLY A 52 13.82 8.44 11.13
C GLY A 52 13.25 7.15 10.50
N PHE A 53 12.17 6.61 11.05
CA PHE A 53 11.30 5.69 10.33
C PHE A 53 10.49 6.47 9.28
N ALA A 54 10.74 6.23 7.99
CA ALA A 54 10.03 6.87 6.88
C ALA A 54 9.38 5.79 5.99
N PRO A 55 8.19 5.29 6.40
CA PRO A 55 7.42 4.35 5.58
C PRO A 55 6.94 5.08 4.32
N LYS A 56 7.06 4.44 3.17
CA LYS A 56 6.70 5.02 1.87
C LYS A 56 5.50 4.35 1.23
N SER A 57 5.43 3.03 1.37
CA SER A 57 4.42 2.17 0.78
C SER A 57 4.17 0.99 1.71
N PHE A 58 3.03 0.33 1.55
CA PHE A 58 2.68 -0.87 2.30
C PHE A 58 1.85 -1.82 1.45
N ALA A 59 1.92 -3.09 1.79
CA ALA A 59 1.05 -4.14 1.28
C ALA A 59 0.58 -5.00 2.46
N THR A 60 -0.53 -5.70 2.27
CA THR A 60 -1.12 -6.54 3.31
C THR A 60 -1.41 -7.93 2.78
N GLY A 61 -1.15 -8.95 3.58
CA GLY A 61 -1.38 -10.35 3.25
C GLY A 61 -1.05 -11.22 4.47
N ASP A 62 -1.54 -12.44 4.50
CA ASP A 62 -1.14 -13.43 5.51
C ASP A 62 0.26 -13.95 5.13
N LEU A 63 1.30 -13.48 5.84
CA LEU A 63 2.69 -13.77 5.48
C LEU A 63 3.23 -15.00 6.22
N ASP A 64 2.61 -15.43 7.32
CA ASP A 64 3.05 -16.59 8.09
C ASP A 64 2.06 -17.75 8.14
N GLY A 65 0.94 -17.64 7.41
CA GLY A 65 -0.03 -18.70 7.17
C GLY A 65 -0.94 -18.97 8.38
N ASP A 66 -1.01 -18.04 9.34
CA ASP A 66 -1.82 -18.19 10.55
C ASP A 66 -3.29 -17.76 10.36
N GLY A 67 -3.61 -17.17 9.21
CA GLY A 67 -4.94 -16.71 8.82
C GLY A 67 -5.24 -15.25 9.20
N ASP A 68 -4.32 -14.59 9.91
CA ASP A 68 -4.40 -13.17 10.22
C ASP A 68 -3.63 -12.34 9.17
N VAL A 69 -4.19 -11.19 8.79
CA VAL A 69 -3.54 -10.33 7.78
C VAL A 69 -2.40 -9.54 8.41
N ASP A 70 -1.20 -9.69 7.85
CA ASP A 70 0.01 -8.97 8.20
C ASP A 70 0.23 -7.72 7.34
N VAL A 71 1.27 -6.94 7.69
CA VAL A 71 1.67 -5.74 6.94
C VAL A 71 3.13 -5.83 6.52
N LEU A 72 3.36 -5.73 5.21
CA LEU A 72 4.65 -5.42 4.61
C LEU A 72 4.78 -3.91 4.45
N VAL A 73 5.91 -3.33 4.87
CA VAL A 73 6.18 -1.90 4.75
C VAL A 73 7.47 -1.67 3.97
N GLY A 74 7.42 -0.80 2.96
CA GLY A 74 8.59 -0.27 2.28
C GLY A 74 9.18 0.91 3.05
N ASN A 75 10.43 0.77 3.49
CA ASN A 75 11.12 1.75 4.32
C ASN A 75 12.20 2.49 3.53
N THR A 76 12.15 3.82 3.58
CA THR A 76 13.22 4.69 3.11
C THR A 76 13.76 5.46 4.31
N PHE A 77 14.91 5.07 4.84
CA PHE A 77 15.58 5.80 5.90
C PHE A 77 16.27 7.03 5.31
N ALA A 78 16.13 8.18 5.97
CA ALA A 78 16.91 9.35 5.60
C ALA A 78 18.41 9.02 5.71
N SER A 79 19.20 9.50 4.75
CA SER A 79 20.63 9.23 4.52
C SER A 79 21.60 9.51 5.69
N PHE A 80 21.09 9.84 6.87
CA PHE A 80 21.84 10.18 8.07
C PHE A 80 21.76 9.10 9.17
N LEU A 81 21.15 7.95 8.89
CA LEU A 81 20.99 6.87 9.87
C LEU A 81 21.70 5.58 9.46
N PRO A 82 22.23 4.81 10.42
CA PRO A 82 22.87 3.53 10.16
C PRO A 82 21.89 2.42 9.74
N ALA A 83 20.58 2.65 9.85
CA ALA A 83 19.55 1.77 9.31
C ALA A 83 19.44 2.02 7.80
N GLY A 84 19.89 1.06 6.98
CA GLY A 84 19.75 1.14 5.53
C GLY A 84 18.30 0.95 5.07
N ASN A 85 17.99 1.43 3.87
CA ASN A 85 16.69 1.24 3.20
C ASN A 85 16.33 -0.24 3.03
N GLY A 86 15.04 -0.57 2.95
CA GLY A 86 14.61 -1.95 2.79
C GLY A 86 13.14 -2.15 3.14
N ILE A 87 12.74 -3.38 3.46
CA ILE A 87 11.37 -3.71 3.86
C ILE A 87 11.31 -4.05 5.34
N SER A 88 10.11 -3.98 5.92
CA SER A 88 9.83 -4.54 7.24
C SER A 88 8.50 -5.27 7.27
N VAL A 89 8.43 -6.32 8.07
CA VAL A 89 7.21 -7.10 8.30
C VAL A 89 6.69 -6.81 9.70
N LEU A 90 5.39 -6.52 9.79
CA LEU A 90 4.65 -6.41 11.03
C LEU A 90 3.61 -7.52 11.04
N LYS A 91 3.86 -8.55 11.86
CA LYS A 91 3.00 -9.73 11.95
C LYS A 91 1.86 -9.49 12.93
N ASN A 92 0.63 -9.71 12.49
CA ASN A 92 -0.57 -9.61 13.30
C ASN A 92 -0.62 -10.80 14.26
N GLN A 93 -0.92 -10.56 15.52
CA GLN A 93 -0.92 -11.62 16.55
C GLN A 93 -2.33 -12.18 16.82
N GLY A 94 -3.33 -11.79 16.01
CA GLY A 94 -4.74 -12.19 16.16
C GLY A 94 -5.46 -11.55 17.37
N ASP A 95 -4.74 -10.82 18.21
CA ASP A 95 -5.23 -10.20 19.44
C ASP A 95 -5.38 -8.67 19.35
N LYS A 96 -5.47 -8.14 18.11
CA LYS A 96 -5.49 -6.71 17.78
C LYS A 96 -4.20 -5.98 18.12
N SER A 97 -3.08 -6.71 18.06
CA SER A 97 -1.74 -6.16 18.15
C SER A 97 -0.84 -6.73 17.05
N PHE A 98 0.26 -6.03 16.79
CA PHE A 98 1.33 -6.51 15.93
C PHE A 98 2.55 -6.88 16.77
N ALA A 99 3.29 -7.90 16.35
CA ALA A 99 4.61 -8.20 16.87
C ALA A 99 5.59 -7.05 16.57
N ALA A 100 6.76 -7.08 17.21
CA ALA A 100 7.83 -6.13 16.88
C ALA A 100 8.23 -6.26 15.40
N PRO A 101 8.44 -5.14 14.68
CA PRO A 101 8.77 -5.17 13.26
C PRO A 101 10.10 -5.89 13.01
N VAL A 102 10.11 -6.77 12.01
CA VAL A 102 11.34 -7.41 11.51
C VAL A 102 11.80 -6.67 10.27
N PHE A 103 13.08 -6.27 10.22
CA PHE A 103 13.64 -5.45 9.15
C PHE A 103 14.56 -6.25 8.24
N TYR A 104 14.43 -6.02 6.93
CA TYR A 104 15.30 -6.57 5.88
C TYR A 104 15.97 -5.42 5.15
N VAL A 105 17.19 -5.10 5.59
CA VAL A 105 17.96 -3.93 5.14
C VAL A 105 18.78 -4.27 3.89
N LEU A 106 18.73 -3.39 2.89
CA LEU A 106 19.51 -3.46 1.67
C LEU A 106 20.89 -2.81 1.87
N ALA A 107 21.94 -3.47 1.38
CA ALA A 107 23.33 -3.06 1.60
C ALA A 107 23.74 -1.74 0.92
N ASN A 108 23.07 -1.36 -0.18
CA ASN A 108 23.50 -0.26 -1.04
C ASN A 108 22.65 1.02 -0.89
N ALA A 109 21.93 1.17 0.22
CA ALA A 109 21.00 2.28 0.44
C ALA A 109 19.98 2.48 -0.71
N GLU A 110 19.60 1.38 -1.38
CA GLU A 110 18.60 1.37 -2.44
C GLU A 110 17.27 1.91 -1.95
N THR A 111 16.75 2.97 -2.56
CA THR A 111 15.49 3.57 -2.13
C THR A 111 14.31 2.76 -2.62
N ILE A 112 13.54 2.21 -1.68
CA ILE A 112 12.28 1.54 -1.95
C ILE A 112 11.27 2.54 -2.56
N GLY A 113 10.55 2.12 -3.58
CA GLY A 113 9.40 2.81 -4.15
C GLY A 113 8.09 2.25 -3.61
N GLU A 114 7.51 1.35 -4.37
CA GLU A 114 6.29 0.61 -4.04
C GLU A 114 6.62 -0.81 -3.65
N VAL A 115 5.81 -1.38 -2.76
CA VAL A 115 5.91 -2.80 -2.36
C VAL A 115 4.66 -3.55 -2.78
N GLY A 116 4.80 -4.86 -3.01
CA GLY A 116 3.70 -5.75 -3.34
C GLY A 116 3.92 -7.15 -2.78
N LEU A 117 2.85 -7.96 -2.81
CA LEU A 117 2.86 -9.34 -2.35
C LEU A 117 2.26 -10.25 -3.42
N SER A 118 2.89 -11.40 -3.65
CA SER A 118 2.39 -12.49 -4.48
C SER A 118 3.25 -13.74 -4.26
N ASP A 119 2.74 -14.92 -4.55
CA ASP A 119 3.54 -16.15 -4.63
C ASP A 119 4.36 -16.13 -5.93
N PHE A 120 5.65 -15.79 -5.86
CA PHE A 120 6.54 -15.68 -7.02
C PHE A 120 7.39 -16.93 -7.24
N ASP A 121 7.40 -17.87 -6.31
CA ASP A 121 8.11 -19.14 -6.48
C ASP A 121 7.22 -20.38 -6.49
N ALA A 122 5.90 -20.19 -6.48
CA ALA A 122 4.87 -21.20 -6.55
C ALA A 122 4.95 -22.23 -5.41
N ASP A 123 5.38 -21.79 -4.22
CA ASP A 123 5.40 -22.62 -3.01
C ASP A 123 4.15 -22.46 -2.13
N GLY A 124 3.29 -21.49 -2.46
CA GLY A 124 2.02 -21.21 -1.79
C GLY A 124 2.09 -20.11 -0.74
N ASP A 125 3.27 -19.60 -0.42
CA ASP A 125 3.46 -18.50 0.52
C ASP A 125 3.55 -17.16 -0.22
N LEU A 126 3.09 -16.07 0.42
CA LEU A 126 3.23 -14.75 -0.17
C LEU A 126 4.68 -14.26 -0.08
N ASP A 127 5.30 -14.04 -1.22
CA ASP A 127 6.60 -13.38 -1.36
C ASP A 127 6.43 -11.86 -1.44
N ALA A 128 7.53 -11.14 -1.18
CA ALA A 128 7.55 -9.68 -1.28
C ALA A 128 8.32 -9.20 -2.51
N ILE A 129 7.83 -8.11 -3.10
CA ILE A 129 8.51 -7.39 -4.17
C ILE A 129 8.57 -5.90 -3.83
N ALA A 130 9.63 -5.22 -4.27
CA ALA A 130 9.71 -3.77 -4.19
C ALA A 130 10.33 -3.15 -5.45
N THR A 131 9.82 -2.01 -5.90
CA THR A 131 10.54 -1.18 -6.87
C THR A 131 11.71 -0.47 -6.20
N ILE A 132 12.84 -0.38 -6.90
CA ILE A 132 13.99 0.42 -6.45
C ILE A 132 13.98 1.71 -7.24
N ARG A 133 13.39 2.74 -6.65
CA ARG A 133 13.10 4.02 -7.34
C ARG A 133 14.27 4.99 -7.32
N GLY A 134 15.14 4.92 -6.28
CA GLY A 134 16.36 5.73 -6.11
C GLY A 134 16.26 7.16 -6.60
N ASP A 135 17.33 7.61 -7.25
CA ASP A 135 17.32 8.75 -8.15
C ASP A 135 16.68 8.27 -9.46
N TYR A 136 15.49 8.79 -9.71
CA TYR A 136 14.55 8.50 -10.79
C TYR A 136 15.07 8.18 -12.20
N ASN A 137 16.34 8.43 -12.49
CA ASN A 137 16.92 8.37 -13.83
C ASN A 137 18.01 7.30 -13.98
N GLU A 138 18.36 6.55 -12.93
CA GLU A 138 19.50 5.60 -12.99
C GLU A 138 19.17 4.20 -12.47
N MET A 139 18.19 4.09 -11.56
CA MET A 139 17.83 2.79 -11.01
C MET A 139 17.02 1.97 -12.02
N THR A 140 17.39 0.70 -12.21
CA THR A 140 16.77 -0.18 -13.21
C THR A 140 16.38 -1.51 -12.59
N ALA A 141 15.96 -1.52 -11.32
CA ALA A 141 15.75 -2.76 -10.59
C ALA A 141 14.45 -2.80 -9.79
N ILE A 142 13.88 -4.00 -9.71
CA ILE A 142 13.05 -4.45 -8.59
C ILE A 142 13.85 -5.41 -7.70
N ARG A 143 13.43 -5.54 -6.46
CA ARG A 143 13.90 -6.55 -5.52
C ARG A 143 12.77 -7.53 -5.19
N VAL A 144 13.08 -8.82 -5.12
CA VAL A 144 12.15 -9.87 -4.69
C VAL A 144 12.74 -10.58 -3.48
N TRP A 145 11.95 -10.75 -2.45
CA TRP A 145 12.25 -11.48 -1.23
C TRP A 145 11.33 -12.69 -1.14
N ARG A 146 11.93 -13.88 -1.18
CA ARG A 146 11.18 -15.13 -1.05
C ARG A 146 10.88 -15.41 0.41
N ASN A 147 9.64 -15.74 0.72
CA ASN A 147 9.20 -16.08 2.05
C ASN A 147 9.68 -17.49 2.40
N ASN A 148 10.02 -17.73 3.66
CA ASN A 148 10.37 -19.06 4.16
C ASN A 148 9.15 -19.78 4.77
N GLY A 149 7.94 -19.32 4.47
CA GLY A 149 6.65 -19.85 4.95
C GLY A 149 6.30 -19.53 6.39
N ASN A 150 6.91 -18.49 6.98
CA ASN A 150 6.64 -18.09 8.36
C ASN A 150 6.70 -16.56 8.57
N GLY A 151 6.54 -15.82 7.47
CA GLY A 151 6.66 -14.37 7.41
C GLY A 151 8.09 -13.85 7.51
N SER A 152 9.09 -14.74 7.43
CA SER A 152 10.49 -14.35 7.31
C SER A 152 10.99 -14.49 5.87
N PHE A 153 11.79 -13.54 5.42
CA PHE A 153 12.31 -13.53 4.06
C PHE A 153 13.78 -13.98 3.96
N ALA A 154 14.12 -14.64 2.87
CA ALA A 154 15.49 -14.84 2.41
C ALA A 154 16.11 -13.53 1.88
N ASP A 155 17.41 -13.55 1.57
CA ASP A 155 18.08 -12.44 0.91
C ASP A 155 17.42 -12.12 -0.45
N SER A 156 17.24 -10.83 -0.72
CA SER A 156 16.59 -10.38 -1.94
C SER A 156 17.39 -10.66 -3.20
N VAL A 157 16.70 -11.00 -4.28
CA VAL A 157 17.25 -11.06 -5.64
C VAL A 157 16.81 -9.83 -6.42
N ALA A 158 17.70 -9.27 -7.24
CA ALA A 158 17.39 -8.14 -8.12
C ALA A 158 17.01 -8.61 -9.53
N PHE A 159 15.99 -7.99 -10.10
CA PHE A 159 15.60 -8.18 -11.50
C PHE A 159 15.55 -6.84 -12.21
N THR A 160 15.95 -6.82 -13.49
CA THR A 160 16.07 -5.58 -14.24
C THR A 160 14.72 -5.08 -14.78
N THR A 161 14.59 -3.76 -14.85
CA THR A 161 13.44 -3.02 -15.41
C THR A 161 13.95 -1.92 -16.35
N GLY A 162 13.04 -1.09 -16.87
CA GLY A 162 13.38 0.24 -17.37
C GLY A 162 13.81 1.19 -16.24
N GLU A 163 14.29 2.38 -16.61
CA GLU A 163 14.85 3.34 -15.67
C GLU A 163 13.79 4.02 -14.78
N GLY A 164 14.06 4.07 -13.49
CA GLY A 164 13.23 4.69 -12.46
C GLY A 164 11.89 3.99 -12.24
N PRO A 165 11.85 2.68 -11.92
CA PRO A 165 10.59 2.00 -11.63
C PRO A 165 9.92 2.66 -10.42
N ALA A 166 8.78 3.31 -10.65
CA ALA A 166 8.08 4.13 -9.66
C ALA A 166 7.01 3.32 -8.94
N GLU A 167 6.15 2.65 -9.69
CA GLU A 167 5.03 1.83 -9.23
C GLU A 167 5.02 0.50 -9.99
N LEU A 168 4.34 -0.51 -9.43
CA LEU A 168 4.20 -1.82 -10.04
C LEU A 168 2.76 -2.33 -9.93
N VAL A 169 2.40 -3.26 -10.81
CA VAL A 169 1.22 -4.12 -10.71
C VAL A 169 1.65 -5.56 -10.90
N ILE A 170 0.98 -6.47 -10.19
CA ILE A 170 1.25 -7.90 -10.19
C ILE A 170 -0.01 -8.61 -10.66
N ALA A 171 0.09 -9.38 -11.73
CA ALA A 171 -1.01 -10.19 -12.26
C ALA A 171 -0.50 -11.17 -13.30
N ASP A 172 -1.34 -12.14 -13.70
CA ASP A 172 -1.09 -12.97 -14.87
C ASP A 172 -1.39 -12.17 -16.15
N PHE A 173 -0.39 -11.50 -16.70
CA PHE A 173 -0.52 -10.71 -17.93
C PHE A 173 -0.37 -11.57 -19.18
N THR A 174 0.14 -12.78 -19.03
CA THR A 174 0.54 -13.68 -20.13
C THR A 174 -0.47 -14.81 -20.34
N GLY A 175 -1.35 -15.05 -19.37
CA GLY A 175 -2.39 -16.07 -19.38
C GLY A 175 -1.86 -17.46 -19.03
N ASP A 176 -0.70 -17.57 -18.37
CA ASP A 176 -0.06 -18.84 -18.03
C ASP A 176 -0.32 -19.31 -16.59
N GLY A 177 -1.11 -18.53 -15.84
CA GLY A 177 -1.48 -18.77 -14.46
C GLY A 177 -0.43 -18.35 -13.43
N LYS A 178 0.64 -17.64 -13.83
CA LYS A 178 1.71 -17.20 -12.93
C LYS A 178 1.72 -15.68 -12.78
N ALA A 179 2.20 -15.22 -11.64
CA ALA A 179 2.33 -13.80 -11.37
C ALA A 179 3.46 -13.18 -12.21
N ASP A 180 3.07 -12.38 -13.20
CA ASP A 180 3.96 -11.46 -13.91
C ASP A 180 3.97 -10.10 -13.20
N VAL A 181 4.97 -9.28 -13.50
CA VAL A 181 5.10 -7.93 -12.94
C VAL A 181 5.15 -6.91 -14.06
N VAL A 182 4.39 -5.83 -13.94
CA VAL A 182 4.56 -4.65 -14.80
C VAL A 182 4.99 -3.46 -13.95
N THR A 183 6.06 -2.78 -14.35
CA THR A 183 6.52 -1.55 -13.70
C THR A 183 6.26 -0.31 -14.54
N ALA A 184 5.88 0.80 -13.91
CA ALA A 184 5.88 2.14 -14.50
C ALA A 184 7.26 2.78 -14.31
N ASN A 185 7.95 3.10 -15.40
CA ASN A 185 9.34 3.57 -15.38
C ASN A 185 9.39 5.07 -15.66
N TYR A 186 9.64 5.85 -14.61
CA TYR A 186 9.61 7.30 -14.64
C TYR A 186 10.75 7.88 -15.49
N GLY A 187 11.99 7.47 -15.25
CA GLY A 187 13.17 7.96 -15.99
C GLY A 187 13.18 7.46 -17.43
N GLY A 188 12.84 6.18 -17.62
CA GLY A 188 12.88 5.52 -18.91
C GLY A 188 11.65 5.80 -19.79
N GLN A 189 10.72 6.65 -19.34
CA GLN A 189 9.50 7.02 -20.04
C GLN A 189 8.76 5.83 -20.70
N SER A 190 8.60 4.77 -19.92
CA SER A 190 8.16 3.45 -20.39
C SER A 190 7.41 2.68 -19.31
N VAL A 191 6.87 1.53 -19.71
CA VAL A 191 6.52 0.44 -18.79
C VAL A 191 7.37 -0.78 -19.11
N SER A 192 7.68 -1.62 -18.12
CA SER A 192 8.35 -2.91 -18.31
C SER A 192 7.42 -4.05 -17.94
N LEU A 193 7.29 -5.07 -18.78
CA LEU A 193 6.71 -6.37 -18.44
C LEU A 193 7.84 -7.35 -18.09
N LEU A 194 7.81 -7.86 -16.86
CA LEU A 194 8.68 -8.88 -16.34
C LEU A 194 7.87 -10.17 -16.25
N LYS A 195 8.06 -11.05 -17.22
CA LYS A 195 7.37 -12.33 -17.30
C LYS A 195 7.93 -13.33 -16.31
N HIS A 196 7.08 -14.08 -15.63
CA HIS A 196 7.51 -15.22 -14.85
C HIS A 196 8.25 -16.24 -15.74
N ASN A 197 9.35 -16.80 -15.26
CA ASN A 197 10.20 -17.72 -16.03
C ASN A 197 9.67 -19.16 -16.11
N GLY A 198 8.43 -19.40 -15.68
CA GLY A 198 7.82 -20.72 -15.60
C GLY A 198 8.43 -21.71 -14.59
N GLN A 199 9.47 -21.36 -13.82
CA GLN A 199 10.06 -22.25 -12.81
C GLN A 199 9.33 -22.13 -11.45
N SER A 200 9.81 -22.85 -10.44
CA SER A 200 9.33 -22.81 -9.05
C SER A 200 10.50 -22.89 -8.08
N GLY A 201 10.26 -22.56 -6.81
CA GLY A 201 11.25 -22.52 -5.73
C GLY A 201 12.46 -21.65 -6.07
N ALA A 202 13.66 -22.12 -5.73
CA ALA A 202 14.89 -21.34 -5.89
C ALA A 202 15.24 -20.97 -7.34
N ALA A 203 14.63 -21.62 -8.34
CA ALA A 203 14.84 -21.30 -9.75
C ALA A 203 13.78 -20.32 -10.30
N ALA A 204 12.75 -20.00 -9.53
CA ALA A 204 11.73 -19.04 -9.92
C ALA A 204 12.28 -17.61 -10.01
N GLY A 205 11.59 -16.78 -10.78
CA GLY A 205 11.98 -15.40 -11.05
C GLY A 205 11.48 -14.95 -12.40
N PHE A 206 12.04 -13.86 -12.91
CA PHE A 206 11.58 -13.22 -14.13
C PHE A 206 12.57 -13.37 -15.29
N LEU A 207 12.02 -13.44 -16.50
CA LEU A 207 12.77 -13.29 -17.74
C LEU A 207 13.25 -11.84 -17.91
N ALA A 208 14.12 -11.60 -18.90
CA ALA A 208 14.52 -10.24 -19.26
C ALA A 208 13.29 -9.37 -19.57
N PRO A 209 13.26 -8.10 -19.09
CA PRO A 209 12.07 -7.26 -19.22
C PRO A 209 11.79 -6.88 -20.67
N GLN A 210 10.52 -6.87 -21.04
CA GLN A 210 10.05 -6.24 -22.27
C GLN A 210 9.62 -4.81 -21.97
N ASN A 211 10.27 -3.83 -22.60
CA ASN A 211 10.01 -2.41 -22.38
C ASN A 211 9.12 -1.82 -23.47
N PHE A 212 8.09 -1.09 -23.07
CA PHE A 212 7.16 -0.41 -23.96
C PHE A 212 7.23 1.10 -23.71
N THR A 213 7.64 1.86 -24.72
CA THR A 213 7.75 3.31 -24.62
C THR A 213 6.37 3.94 -24.46
N THR A 214 6.20 4.74 -23.41
CA THR A 214 5.01 5.59 -23.21
C THR A 214 5.25 7.02 -23.70
N GLY A 215 6.52 7.40 -23.84
CA GLY A 215 6.94 8.75 -24.24
C GLY A 215 6.68 9.80 -23.16
N ARG A 216 6.40 9.35 -21.93
CA ARG A 216 6.03 10.16 -20.77
C ARG A 216 6.65 9.56 -19.54
N ARG A 217 6.97 10.38 -18.54
CA ARG A 217 7.45 9.87 -17.25
C ARG A 217 6.32 9.10 -16.56
N SER A 218 6.34 7.78 -16.70
CA SER A 218 5.33 6.89 -16.17
C SER A 218 5.46 6.80 -14.66
N GLU A 219 4.44 7.23 -13.94
CA GLU A 219 4.43 7.30 -12.47
C GLU A 219 3.44 6.35 -11.83
N ARG A 220 2.26 6.24 -12.43
CA ARG A 220 1.16 5.44 -11.91
C ARG A 220 0.74 4.37 -12.90
N ILE A 221 0.32 3.22 -12.42
CA ILE A 221 -0.15 2.13 -13.24
C ILE A 221 -1.27 1.35 -12.56
N ALA A 222 -2.29 1.02 -13.34
CA ALA A 222 -3.37 0.11 -12.94
C ALA A 222 -3.62 -0.89 -14.06
N ALA A 223 -4.09 -2.08 -13.70
CA ALA A 223 -4.40 -3.15 -14.64
C ALA A 223 -5.88 -3.55 -14.52
N ALA A 224 -6.54 -3.68 -15.67
CA ALA A 224 -7.92 -4.15 -15.78
C ALA A 224 -8.19 -4.56 -17.23
N ASP A 225 -9.11 -5.50 -17.45
CA ASP A 225 -9.66 -5.74 -18.78
C ASP A 225 -10.62 -4.59 -19.13
N VAL A 226 -10.15 -3.62 -19.92
CA VAL A 226 -10.94 -2.42 -20.25
C VAL A 226 -11.70 -2.56 -21.56
N ASN A 227 -11.38 -3.57 -22.37
CA ASN A 227 -11.99 -3.79 -23.67
C ASN A 227 -12.92 -5.02 -23.72
N GLY A 228 -12.93 -5.84 -22.67
CA GLY A 228 -13.78 -7.02 -22.50
C GLY A 228 -13.27 -8.27 -23.21
N ASP A 229 -11.96 -8.37 -23.52
CA ASP A 229 -11.37 -9.53 -24.21
C ASP A 229 -10.83 -10.61 -23.27
N GLY A 230 -10.95 -10.39 -21.95
CA GLY A 230 -10.49 -11.30 -20.91
C GLY A 230 -9.01 -11.19 -20.56
N LYS A 231 -8.28 -10.21 -21.11
CA LYS A 231 -6.88 -9.95 -20.78
C LYS A 231 -6.75 -8.64 -20.02
N LEU A 232 -5.83 -8.58 -19.07
CA LEU A 232 -5.55 -7.36 -18.34
C LEU A 232 -4.80 -6.37 -19.23
N ASP A 233 -5.44 -5.23 -19.50
CA ASP A 233 -4.86 -4.05 -20.12
C ASP A 233 -4.22 -3.15 -19.07
N LEU A 234 -3.46 -2.13 -19.50
CA LEU A 234 -2.83 -1.15 -18.61
C LEU A 234 -3.40 0.25 -18.78
N ALA A 235 -3.58 0.92 -17.65
CA ALA A 235 -3.83 2.35 -17.55
C ALA A 235 -2.64 3.01 -16.84
N VAL A 236 -1.89 3.84 -17.56
CA VAL A 236 -0.62 4.42 -17.13
C VAL A 236 -0.74 5.93 -16.97
N GLY A 237 -0.64 6.41 -15.74
CA GLY A 237 -0.54 7.83 -15.42
C GLY A 237 0.90 8.31 -15.56
N GLY A 238 1.10 9.46 -16.19
CA GLY A 238 2.44 10.04 -16.31
C GLY A 238 2.46 11.48 -16.72
N TRP A 239 3.66 12.04 -16.76
CA TRP A 239 3.91 13.45 -17.11
C TRP A 239 4.76 13.56 -18.36
N SER A 240 4.33 14.40 -19.30
CA SER A 240 5.08 14.71 -20.51
C SER A 240 6.03 15.87 -20.24
N GLU A 241 7.34 15.63 -20.36
CA GLU A 241 8.36 16.69 -20.26
C GLU A 241 8.23 17.74 -21.37
N SER A 242 7.90 17.29 -22.59
CA SER A 242 7.87 18.16 -23.77
C SER A 242 6.69 19.13 -23.76
N THR A 243 5.56 18.72 -23.18
CA THR A 243 4.34 19.53 -23.11
C THR A 243 4.02 20.04 -21.71
N ASN A 244 4.74 19.57 -20.68
CA ASN A 244 4.49 19.86 -19.26
C ASN A 244 3.04 19.55 -18.82
N ILE A 245 2.48 18.44 -19.31
CA ILE A 245 1.10 18.04 -19.07
C ILE A 245 1.05 16.62 -18.50
N TRP A 246 0.18 16.43 -17.50
CA TRP A 246 -0.18 15.11 -16.98
C TRP A 246 -1.17 14.42 -17.90
N SER A 247 -1.03 13.11 -18.04
CA SER A 247 -1.89 12.32 -18.92
C SER A 247 -2.12 10.93 -18.37
N LEU A 248 -3.22 10.34 -18.82
CA LEU A 248 -3.48 8.92 -18.73
C LEU A 248 -3.24 8.29 -20.10
N SER A 249 -2.44 7.23 -20.18
CA SER A 249 -2.27 6.41 -21.38
C SER A 249 -2.90 5.05 -21.18
N LEU A 250 -3.71 4.59 -22.14
CA LEU A 250 -4.21 3.21 -22.16
C LEU A 250 -3.36 2.36 -23.09
N MET A 251 -3.00 1.16 -22.66
CA MET A 251 -2.22 0.19 -23.43
C MET A 251 -2.95 -1.15 -23.39
N LEU A 252 -3.52 -1.55 -24.54
CA LEU A 252 -4.31 -2.78 -24.63
C LEU A 252 -3.39 -4.00 -24.72
N ASN A 253 -3.69 -5.06 -23.99
CA ASN A 253 -2.97 -6.32 -24.06
C ASN A 253 -3.49 -7.15 -25.24
N GLY A 254 -2.70 -7.24 -26.31
CA GLY A 254 -3.06 -8.02 -27.49
C GLY A 254 -3.00 -9.54 -27.25
N GLY A 255 -2.44 -9.99 -26.13
CA GLY A 255 -1.96 -11.35 -25.92
C GLY A 255 -0.55 -11.57 -26.50
N ALA A 256 -0.02 -12.78 -26.31
CA ALA A 256 1.36 -13.13 -26.65
C ALA A 256 2.39 -12.13 -26.07
N ASP A 257 2.15 -11.74 -24.81
CA ASP A 257 3.05 -10.90 -24.01
C ASP A 257 3.25 -9.47 -24.53
N ASN A 258 2.33 -8.96 -25.35
CA ASN A 258 2.51 -7.66 -26.00
C ASN A 258 1.39 -6.66 -25.68
N PHE A 259 1.79 -5.49 -25.20
CA PHE A 259 0.92 -4.32 -25.12
C PHE A 259 0.97 -3.51 -26.42
N ALA A 260 -0.20 -3.07 -26.88
CA ALA A 260 -0.33 -2.13 -27.98
C ALA A 260 0.31 -0.77 -27.63
N ALA A 261 0.60 0.01 -28.66
CA ALA A 261 1.09 1.37 -28.48
C ALA A 261 0.13 2.20 -27.61
N PRO A 262 0.65 3.08 -26.73
CA PRO A 262 -0.15 3.85 -25.80
C PRO A 262 -1.10 4.81 -26.51
N VAL A 263 -2.35 4.84 -26.08
CA VAL A 263 -3.34 5.87 -26.45
C VAL A 263 -3.45 6.87 -25.30
N SER A 264 -2.91 8.07 -25.48
CA SER A 264 -2.86 9.11 -24.44
C SER A 264 -4.08 10.02 -24.43
N TYR A 265 -4.57 10.29 -23.22
CA TYR A 265 -5.59 11.27 -22.86
C TYR A 265 -4.92 12.31 -21.97
N GLU A 266 -4.75 13.53 -22.49
CA GLU A 266 -4.13 14.63 -21.76
C GLU A 266 -5.15 15.31 -20.87
N SER A 267 -4.73 15.77 -19.67
CA SER A 267 -5.54 16.74 -18.93
C SER A 267 -5.60 18.00 -19.78
N ALA A 268 -6.74 18.26 -20.43
CA ALA A 268 -6.87 19.29 -21.46
C ALA A 268 -6.28 20.66 -21.02
N PRO A 269 -5.67 21.43 -21.92
CA PRO A 269 -5.50 22.87 -21.71
C PRO A 269 -6.91 23.49 -21.67
N GLY A 270 -7.46 23.71 -20.46
CA GLY A 270 -8.79 24.30 -20.30
C GLY A 270 -9.74 23.64 -19.30
N ALA A 271 -9.26 22.84 -18.34
CA ALA A 271 -10.07 22.56 -17.14
C ALA A 271 -10.49 23.92 -16.53
N ARG A 272 -11.80 24.23 -16.61
CA ARG A 272 -12.35 25.52 -16.14
C ARG A 272 -11.95 25.72 -14.68
N GLN A 273 -11.38 26.88 -14.35
CA GLN A 273 -11.43 27.33 -12.96
C GLN A 273 -12.88 27.30 -12.49
N PRO A 274 -13.17 26.83 -11.27
CA PRO A 274 -14.51 26.92 -10.73
C PRO A 274 -14.91 28.40 -10.71
N SER A 275 -16.04 28.73 -11.34
CA SER A 275 -16.58 30.09 -11.31
C SER A 275 -16.88 30.43 -9.86
N THR A 276 -16.28 31.52 -9.38
CA THR A 276 -16.64 32.19 -8.12
C THR A 276 -18.07 32.68 -8.13
#